data_AF-A0A2A2K990-F1
#
_entry.id   AF-A0A2A2K990-F1
#
_cell.length_a   1.000
_cell.length_b   1.000
_cell.length_c   1.000
_cell.angle_alpha   90.00
_cell.angle_beta   90.00
_cell.angle_gamma   90.00
#
_symmetry.space_group_name_H-M   'P 1'
#
loop_
_entity.id
_entity.type
_entity.pdbx_description
1 polymer ?
#
loop_
_entity_poly.entity_id
_entity_poly.type
_entity_poly.pdbx_seq_one_letter_code
_entity_poly.pdbx_strand_id
1 'polypeptide(L)'
;MGRAGDTGDGFDDPARLHLARRKDGFRYEITVLRADTRAGFSATDRSRLEDISPLLLPMLEKHINALQPAAPLPADPDSLEQRFLERLRQTGIRLSEREMQVCEGLLAGRTAPQQAEHLRLKVNTVESYLRRAAIKLGISGRHSLMRWMYAEI
;
A
#
# COMPACT_ATOMS: atom_id res chain seq x y z
N MET A 1 -3.68 -32.17 -2.22
CA MET A 1 -4.19 -30.97 -2.93
C MET A 1 -3.46 -29.77 -2.37
N GLY A 2 -2.69 -28.94 -3.06
CA GLY A 2 -2.40 -28.83 -4.49
C GLY A 2 -0.90 -28.69 -4.78
N ARG A 3 -0.59 -28.80 -6.07
CA ARG A 3 0.72 -29.03 -6.66
C ARG A 3 1.11 -27.82 -7.52
N ALA A 4 2.42 -27.61 -7.60
CA ALA A 4 3.21 -27.01 -8.68
C ALA A 4 3.13 -25.49 -8.95
N GLY A 5 4.34 -24.93 -9.15
CA GLY A 5 4.61 -23.57 -9.59
C GLY A 5 6.12 -23.29 -9.53
N ASP A 6 6.88 -24.07 -10.30
CA ASP A 6 8.30 -23.89 -10.63
C ASP A 6 8.55 -22.52 -11.30
N THR A 7 9.63 -21.84 -10.88
CA THR A 7 10.37 -20.88 -11.69
C THR A 7 11.84 -20.91 -11.26
N GLY A 8 12.63 -21.76 -11.92
CA GLY A 8 13.70 -21.30 -12.80
C GLY A 8 14.98 -20.71 -12.18
N ASP A 9 15.98 -21.58 -12.10
CA ASP A 9 17.39 -21.41 -12.50
C ASP A 9 18.26 -20.31 -11.86
N GLY A 10 19.31 -20.75 -11.13
CA GLY A 10 20.30 -19.86 -10.53
C GLY A 10 21.26 -20.54 -9.53
N PHE A 11 22.14 -21.40 -10.05
CA PHE A 11 23.36 -21.94 -9.43
C PHE A 11 23.18 -23.04 -8.37
N ASP A 12 23.41 -24.27 -8.81
CA ASP A 12 23.61 -25.46 -7.97
C ASP A 12 24.99 -25.39 -7.28
N ASP A 13 25.23 -24.32 -6.53
CA ASP A 13 26.41 -24.16 -5.70
C ASP A 13 26.18 -24.92 -4.38
N PRO A 14 26.93 -26.00 -4.08
CA PRO A 14 26.78 -26.73 -2.82
C PRO A 14 26.98 -25.82 -1.60
N ALA A 15 27.71 -24.72 -1.75
CA ALA A 15 27.97 -23.71 -0.73
C ALA A 15 26.84 -22.68 -0.58
N ARG A 16 25.70 -22.85 -1.26
CA ARG A 16 24.53 -21.97 -1.19
C ARG A 16 23.30 -22.73 -0.70
N LEU A 17 22.61 -22.13 0.26
CA LEU A 17 21.32 -22.60 0.75
C LEU A 17 20.30 -21.48 0.63
N HIS A 18 19.22 -21.73 -0.10
CA HIS A 18 18.16 -20.77 -0.35
C HIS A 18 16.83 -21.27 0.24
N LEU A 19 16.18 -20.41 1.02
CA LEU A 19 14.85 -20.63 1.57
C LEU A 19 13.95 -19.47 1.16
N ALA A 20 12.87 -19.76 0.43
CA ALA A 20 11.84 -18.79 0.10
C ALA A 20 10.51 -19.16 0.77
N ARG A 21 9.87 -18.19 1.43
CA ARG A 21 8.55 -18.36 2.04
C ARG A 21 7.65 -17.19 1.67
N ARG A 22 6.36 -17.48 1.44
CA ARG A 22 5.32 -16.46 1.24
C ARG A 22 4.44 -16.37 2.48
N LYS A 23 4.16 -15.14 2.94
CA LYS A 23 3.25 -14.88 4.06
C LYS A 23 2.68 -13.45 3.92
N ASP A 24 1.37 -13.29 4.13
CA ASP A 24 0.66 -12.00 4.13
C ASP A 24 0.92 -11.13 2.89
N GLY A 25 1.03 -11.75 1.71
CA GLY A 25 1.31 -11.06 0.44
C GLY A 25 2.79 -10.72 0.19
N PHE A 26 3.65 -10.93 1.17
CA PHE A 26 5.10 -10.74 1.05
C PHE A 26 5.83 -12.05 0.74
N ARG A 27 6.92 -11.94 -0.03
CA ARG A 27 7.86 -13.03 -0.31
C ARG A 27 9.15 -12.74 0.45
N TYR A 28 9.48 -13.62 1.38
CA TYR A 28 10.71 -13.56 2.15
C TYR A 28 11.70 -14.57 1.59
N GLU A 29 12.94 -14.15 1.42
CA GLU A 29 14.02 -14.98 0.92
C GLU A 29 15.22 -14.90 1.86
N ILE A 30 15.72 -16.06 2.26
CA ILE A 30 16.95 -16.20 3.03
C ILE A 30 17.93 -16.96 2.14
N THR A 31 19.05 -16.31 1.83
CA THR A 31 20.19 -16.98 1.18
C THR A 31 21.33 -17.06 2.18
N VAL A 32 21.76 -18.28 2.49
CA VAL A 32 22.94 -18.55 3.30
C VAL A 32 24.07 -18.99 2.38
N LEU A 33 25.22 -18.35 2.54
CA LEU A 33 26.43 -18.62 1.76
C LEU A 33 27.51 -19.17 2.69
N ARG A 34 28.23 -20.19 2.24
CA ARG A 34 29.37 -20.77 2.97
C ARG A 34 30.67 -20.32 2.31
N ALA A 35 31.61 -19.82 3.13
CA ALA A 35 32.91 -19.36 2.64
C ALA A 35 33.79 -20.53 2.16
N ASP A 36 33.71 -21.69 2.81
CA ASP A 36 34.37 -22.92 2.35
C ASP A 36 33.43 -23.72 1.44
N THR A 37 33.72 -23.73 0.15
CA THR A 37 32.91 -24.38 -0.88
C THR A 37 33.20 -25.88 -1.03
N ARG A 38 34.17 -26.43 -0.27
CA ARG A 38 34.56 -27.85 -0.34
C ARG A 38 33.49 -28.80 0.20
N ALA A 39 32.63 -28.31 1.09
CA ALA A 39 31.55 -29.09 1.69
C ALA A 39 30.23 -28.32 1.60
N GLY A 40 29.23 -28.93 0.96
CA GLY A 40 27.93 -28.32 0.81
C GLY A 40 27.06 -28.37 2.07
N PHE A 41 25.90 -27.71 2.01
CA PHE A 41 24.91 -27.78 3.08
C PHE A 41 24.25 -29.16 3.17
N SER A 42 24.32 -29.76 4.35
CA SER A 42 23.71 -31.05 4.65
C SER A 42 22.19 -30.95 4.79
N ALA A 43 21.49 -32.10 4.77
CA ALA A 43 20.05 -32.14 5.07
C ALA A 43 19.74 -31.58 6.47
N THR A 44 20.63 -31.79 7.45
CA THR A 44 20.51 -31.23 8.80
C THR A 44 20.60 -29.71 8.80
N ASP A 45 21.51 -29.13 8.00
CA ASP A 45 21.63 -27.68 7.88
C ASP A 45 20.36 -27.05 7.27
N ARG A 46 19.76 -27.75 6.30
CA ARG A 46 18.50 -27.37 5.67
C ARG A 46 17.35 -27.39 6.69
N SER A 47 17.21 -28.47 7.45
CA SER A 47 16.19 -28.61 8.50
C SER A 47 16.31 -27.51 9.56
N ARG A 48 17.53 -27.21 10.03
CA ARG A 48 17.75 -26.15 11.02
C ARG A 48 17.33 -24.78 10.51
N LEU A 49 17.61 -24.48 9.24
CA LEU A 49 17.18 -23.22 8.63
C LEU A 49 15.65 -23.16 8.50
N GLU A 50 15.02 -24.27 8.14
CA GLU A 50 13.55 -24.37 8.08
C GLU A 50 12.90 -24.18 9.46
N ASP A 51 13.47 -24.78 10.51
CA ASP A 51 12.95 -24.74 11.88
C ASP A 51 13.02 -23.34 12.50
N ILE A 52 14.09 -22.58 12.22
CA ILE A 52 14.27 -21.22 12.77
C ILE A 52 13.56 -20.14 11.93
N SER A 53 13.25 -20.43 10.66
CA SER A 53 12.59 -19.49 9.75
C SER A 53 11.26 -18.89 10.27
N PRO A 54 10.36 -19.62 10.95
CA PRO A 54 9.10 -19.04 11.42
C PRO A 54 9.30 -17.98 12.50
N LEU A 55 10.45 -17.97 13.19
CA LEU A 55 10.81 -16.94 14.17
C LEU A 55 11.54 -15.76 13.53
N LEU A 56 12.48 -16.03 12.62
CA LEU A 56 13.29 -14.97 11.98
C LEU A 56 12.45 -14.03 11.13
N LEU A 57 11.48 -14.56 10.37
CA LEU A 57 10.70 -13.74 9.44
C LEU A 57 9.83 -12.69 10.15
N PRO A 58 9.03 -13.02 11.18
CA PRO A 58 8.28 -12.01 11.95
C PRO A 58 9.19 -11.01 12.68
N MET A 59 10.39 -11.42 13.11
CA MET A 59 11.34 -10.49 13.73
C MET A 59 11.87 -9.47 12.72
N LEU A 60 12.22 -9.93 11.51
CA LEU A 60 12.65 -9.05 10.42
C LEU A 60 11.54 -8.08 10.02
N GLU A 61 10.30 -8.57 9.91
CA GLU A 61 9.11 -7.76 9.63
C GLU A 61 8.92 -6.67 10.70
N LYS A 62 8.93 -7.04 11.99
CA LYS A 62 8.83 -6.08 13.10
C LYS A 62 9.97 -5.07 13.11
N HIS A 63 11.18 -5.49 12.77
CA HIS A 63 12.34 -4.61 12.73
C HIS A 63 12.24 -3.59 11.58
N ILE A 64 11.83 -4.04 10.39
CA ILE A 64 11.56 -3.14 9.25
C ILE A 64 10.47 -2.14 9.61
N ASN A 65 9.34 -2.61 10.18
CA ASN A 65 8.24 -1.76 10.61
C ASN A 65 8.65 -0.74 11.69
N ALA A 66 9.57 -1.11 12.59
CA ALA A 66 10.07 -0.22 13.63
C ALA A 66 11.10 0.80 13.12
N LEU A 67 11.87 0.43 12.08
CA LEU A 67 12.87 1.30 11.46
C LEU A 67 12.30 2.22 10.39
N GLN A 68 11.16 1.88 9.80
CA GLN A 68 10.49 2.77 8.85
C GLN A 68 9.86 3.93 9.64
N PRO A 69 10.33 5.19 9.48
CA PRO A 69 9.52 6.33 9.88
C PRO A 69 8.20 6.21 9.12
N ALA A 70 7.05 6.38 9.78
CA ALA A 70 5.71 6.18 9.22
C ALA A 70 5.60 6.73 7.78
N ALA A 71 5.98 5.90 6.81
CA ALA A 71 5.85 6.19 5.41
C ALA A 71 4.38 5.94 5.11
N PRO A 72 3.71 6.79 4.33
CA PRO A 72 2.35 6.53 3.93
C PRO A 72 2.34 5.14 3.30
N LEU A 73 1.63 4.21 3.95
CA LEU A 73 1.46 2.83 3.51
C LEU A 73 1.20 2.84 2.00
N PRO A 74 1.74 1.89 1.21
CA PRO A 74 1.38 1.78 -0.19
C PRO A 74 -0.14 1.79 -0.25
N ALA A 75 -0.68 2.82 -0.90
CA ALA A 75 -2.11 3.08 -0.92
C ALA A 75 -2.79 1.78 -1.35
N ASP A 76 -3.65 1.28 -0.47
CA ASP A 76 -4.54 0.17 -0.76
C ASP A 76 -5.10 0.41 -2.18
N PRO A 77 -5.03 -0.56 -3.12
CA PRO A 77 -5.65 -0.40 -4.43
C PRO A 77 -7.16 -0.07 -4.33
N ASP A 78 -7.78 -0.33 -3.17
CA ASP A 78 -9.14 0.09 -2.81
C ASP A 78 -9.21 1.37 -1.94
N SER A 79 -8.10 2.09 -1.80
CA SER A 79 -8.06 3.34 -1.04
C SER A 79 -9.01 4.36 -1.66
N LEU A 80 -9.75 5.03 -0.78
CA LEU A 80 -10.76 6.01 -1.16
C LEU A 80 -10.19 7.12 -2.05
N GLU A 81 -8.92 7.48 -1.86
CA GLU A 81 -8.20 8.47 -2.64
C GLU A 81 -7.93 7.99 -4.08
N GLN A 82 -7.37 6.78 -4.27
CA GLN A 82 -7.14 6.23 -5.61
C GLN A 82 -8.44 6.05 -6.38
N ARG A 83 -9.50 5.57 -5.71
CA ARG A 83 -10.82 5.45 -6.33
C ARG A 83 -11.38 6.81 -6.77
N PHE A 84 -11.17 7.86 -5.98
CA PHE A 84 -11.60 9.21 -6.34
C PHE A 84 -10.86 9.73 -7.57
N LEU A 85 -9.53 9.55 -7.63
CA LEU A 85 -8.70 9.93 -8.77
C LEU A 85 -9.06 9.17 -10.03
N GLU A 86 -9.27 7.85 -9.94
CA GLU A 86 -9.67 7.04 -11.08
C GLU A 86 -11.05 7.46 -11.60
N ARG A 87 -12.00 7.79 -10.72
CA ARG A 87 -13.31 8.29 -11.12
C ARG A 87 -13.24 9.64 -11.84
N LEU A 88 -12.37 10.55 -11.39
CA LEU A 88 -12.11 11.81 -12.09
C LEU A 88 -11.55 11.55 -13.50
N ARG A 89 -10.64 10.58 -13.64
CA ARG A 89 -10.06 10.19 -14.92
C ARG A 89 -11.11 9.62 -15.88
N GLN A 90 -11.98 8.72 -15.39
CA GLN A 90 -13.05 8.11 -16.18
C GLN A 90 -14.09 9.12 -16.66
N THR A 91 -14.43 10.10 -15.81
CA THR A 91 -15.44 11.14 -16.13
C THR A 91 -14.86 12.32 -16.91
N GLY A 92 -13.53 12.45 -17.01
CA GLY A 92 -12.87 13.58 -17.64
C GLY A 92 -12.99 14.90 -16.86
N ILE A 93 -13.48 14.87 -15.63
CA ILE A 93 -13.68 16.08 -14.81
C ILE A 93 -12.33 16.54 -14.25
N ARG A 94 -12.05 17.84 -14.38
CA ARG A 94 -10.81 18.46 -13.90
C ARG A 94 -11.05 19.36 -12.68
N LEU A 95 -10.47 18.95 -11.55
CA LEU A 95 -10.40 19.76 -10.34
C LEU A 95 -9.03 20.45 -10.25
N SER A 96 -9.01 21.66 -9.71
CA SER A 96 -7.78 22.29 -9.23
C SER A 96 -7.27 21.58 -7.99
N GLU A 97 -5.98 21.72 -7.69
CA GLU A 97 -5.36 21.14 -6.50
C GLU A 97 -6.13 21.49 -5.21
N ARG A 98 -6.60 22.73 -5.08
CA ARG A 98 -7.37 23.17 -3.91
C ARG A 98 -8.78 22.58 -3.85
N GLU A 99 -9.43 22.40 -5.00
CA GLU A 99 -10.74 21.70 -5.06
C GLU A 99 -10.58 20.21 -4.70
N MET A 100 -9.49 19.59 -5.14
CA MET A 100 -9.15 18.20 -4.83
C MET A 100 -8.93 18.01 -3.33
N GLN A 101 -8.09 18.85 -2.72
CA GLN A 101 -7.80 18.82 -1.27
C GLN A 101 -9.07 18.93 -0.41
N VAL A 102 -10.03 19.79 -0.78
CA VAL A 102 -11.28 19.91 -0.01
C VAL A 102 -12.23 18.75 -0.23
N CYS A 103 -12.23 18.13 -1.42
CA CYS A 103 -12.98 16.90 -1.70
C CYS A 103 -12.42 15.71 -0.89
N GLU A 104 -11.11 15.54 -0.83
CA GLU A 104 -10.45 14.56 0.05
C GLU A 104 -10.76 14.81 1.52
N GLY A 105 -10.75 16.08 1.94
CA GLY A 105 -11.19 16.49 3.28
C GLY A 105 -12.62 16.07 3.57
N LEU A 106 -13.53 16.28 2.61
CA LEU A 106 -14.94 15.91 2.73
C LEU A 106 -15.13 14.38 2.79
N LEU A 107 -14.38 13.63 1.99
CA LEU A 107 -14.37 12.16 1.99
C LEU A 107 -13.90 11.58 3.32
N ALA A 108 -12.82 12.14 3.86
CA ALA A 108 -12.29 11.83 5.19
C ALA A 108 -13.22 12.26 6.35
N GLY A 109 -14.37 12.88 6.07
CA GLY A 109 -15.35 13.29 7.08
C GLY A 109 -14.98 14.58 7.82
N ARG A 110 -14.01 15.36 7.32
CA ARG A 110 -13.62 16.64 7.92
C ARG A 110 -14.64 17.73 7.57
N THR A 111 -15.03 18.50 8.58
CA THR A 111 -15.92 19.66 8.43
C THR A 111 -15.17 20.85 7.82
N ALA A 112 -15.89 21.86 7.30
CA ALA A 112 -15.26 23.04 6.71
C ALA A 112 -14.31 23.80 7.67
N PRO A 113 -14.63 23.97 8.97
CA PRO A 113 -13.68 24.52 9.94
C PRO A 113 -12.41 23.68 10.13
N GLN A 114 -12.54 22.36 10.24
CA GLN A 114 -11.39 21.46 10.38
C GLN A 114 -10.48 21.50 9.14
N GLN A 115 -11.08 21.55 7.94
CA GLN A 115 -10.32 21.70 6.70
C GLN A 115 -9.64 23.08 6.61
N ALA A 116 -10.30 24.13 7.08
CA ALA A 116 -9.74 25.47 7.11
C ALA A 116 -8.49 25.55 8.00
N GLU A 117 -8.54 24.94 9.19
CA GLU A 117 -7.39 24.81 10.08
C GLU A 117 -6.26 23.99 9.42
N HIS A 118 -6.58 22.81 8.90
CA HIS A 118 -5.59 21.92 8.29
C HIS A 118 -4.90 22.52 7.06
N LEU A 119 -5.66 23.19 6.18
CA LEU A 119 -5.15 23.79 4.95
C LEU A 119 -4.61 25.22 5.16
N ARG A 120 -4.69 25.76 6.38
CA ARG A 120 -4.36 27.15 6.74
C ARG A 120 -5.10 28.18 5.87
N LEU A 121 -6.41 27.97 5.72
CA LEU A 121 -7.32 28.81 4.93
C LEU A 121 -8.43 29.38 5.82
N LYS A 122 -9.17 30.38 5.31
CA LYS A 122 -10.44 30.80 5.91
C LYS A 122 -11.54 29.80 5.60
N VAL A 123 -12.51 29.62 6.51
CA VAL A 123 -13.67 28.74 6.31
C VAL A 123 -14.42 29.09 5.02
N ASN A 124 -14.68 30.38 4.76
CA ASN A 124 -15.33 30.85 3.53
C ASN A 124 -14.56 30.45 2.26
N THR A 125 -13.23 30.36 2.34
CA THR A 125 -12.39 29.93 1.22
C THR A 125 -12.56 28.43 0.96
N VAL A 126 -12.59 27.61 2.01
CA VAL A 126 -12.89 26.17 1.90
C VAL A 126 -14.27 25.95 1.31
N GLU A 127 -15.29 26.66 1.80
CA GLU A 127 -16.65 26.58 1.26
C GLU A 127 -16.72 26.99 -0.22
N SER A 128 -15.94 28.01 -0.62
CA SER A 128 -15.83 28.42 -2.02
C SER A 128 -15.20 27.33 -2.90
N TYR A 129 -14.14 26.65 -2.41
CA TYR A 129 -13.56 25.50 -3.13
C TYR A 129 -14.53 24.32 -3.19
N LEU A 130 -15.22 23.99 -2.09
CA LEU A 130 -16.23 22.92 -2.05
C LEU A 130 -17.38 23.21 -3.02
N ARG A 131 -17.86 24.46 -3.09
CA ARG A 131 -18.92 24.86 -4.02
C ARG A 131 -18.49 24.70 -5.47
N ARG A 132 -17.27 25.15 -5.83
CA ARG A 132 -16.76 24.99 -7.19
C ARG A 132 -16.55 23.53 -7.57
N ALA A 133 -16.01 22.71 -6.67
CA ALA A 133 -15.89 21.28 -6.87
C ALA A 133 -17.26 20.62 -7.03
N ALA A 134 -18.24 20.99 -6.20
CA ALA A 134 -19.60 20.48 -6.25
C ALA A 134 -20.29 20.76 -7.59
N ILE A 135 -20.12 21.96 -8.14
CA ILE A 135 -20.63 22.32 -9.48
C ILE A 135 -20.00 21.42 -10.56
N LYS A 136 -18.68 21.22 -10.51
CA LYS A 136 -17.96 20.40 -11.50
C LYS A 136 -18.35 18.92 -11.43
N LEU A 137 -18.58 18.40 -10.22
CA LEU A 137 -18.89 17.00 -9.97
C LEU A 137 -20.39 16.68 -10.01
N GLY A 138 -21.26 17.69 -9.98
CA GLY A 138 -22.70 17.51 -9.89
C GLY A 138 -23.17 16.92 -8.54
N ILE A 139 -22.49 17.27 -7.45
CA ILE A 139 -22.76 16.72 -6.10
C ILE A 139 -23.26 17.80 -5.14
N SER A 140 -23.77 17.36 -3.99
CA SER A 140 -24.22 18.22 -2.88
C SER A 140 -23.83 17.55 -1.55
N GLY A 141 -22.58 17.76 -1.14
CA GLY A 141 -22.05 17.26 0.13
C GLY A 141 -21.47 15.84 0.11
N ARG A 142 -21.10 15.35 1.29
CA ARG A 142 -20.32 14.09 1.45
C ARG A 142 -21.03 12.86 0.91
N HIS A 143 -22.31 12.67 1.24
CA HIS A 143 -23.06 11.48 0.84
C HIS A 143 -23.23 11.37 -0.68
N SER A 144 -23.46 12.48 -1.37
CA SER A 144 -23.56 12.48 -2.83
C SER A 144 -22.18 12.33 -3.49
N LEU A 145 -21.11 12.85 -2.89
CA LEU A 145 -19.73 12.56 -3.34
C LEU A 145 -19.40 11.07 -3.25
N MET A 146 -19.75 10.43 -2.13
CA MET A 146 -19.61 8.98 -1.97
C MET A 146 -20.43 8.24 -3.01
N ARG A 147 -21.71 8.61 -3.25
CA ARG A 147 -22.48 7.96 -4.31
C ARG A 147 -21.88 8.17 -5.71
N TRP A 148 -21.41 9.36 -6.02
CA TRP A 148 -20.78 9.68 -7.31
C TRP A 148 -19.53 8.82 -7.56
N MET A 149 -18.74 8.54 -6.53
CA MET A 149 -17.57 7.65 -6.60
C MET A 149 -17.90 6.17 -6.85
N TYR A 150 -19.11 5.73 -6.46
CA TYR A 150 -19.50 4.32 -6.49
C TYR A 150 -20.57 4.02 -7.54
N ALA A 151 -21.13 5.01 -8.21
CA ALA A 151 -22.08 4.80 -9.30
C ALA A 151 -21.40 4.02 -10.44
N GLU A 152 -22.06 3.01 -10.99
CA GLU A 152 -21.57 2.34 -12.21
C GLU A 152 -21.73 3.30 -13.41
N ILE A 153 -20.91 3.09 -14.46
CA ILE A 153 -20.97 3.85 -15.71
C ILE A 153 -21.91 3.14 -16.67
#